data_AF-A0A7V1ECR2-F1
#
_entry.id   AF-A0A7V1ECR2-F1
#
_cell.length_a   1.000
_cell.length_b   1.000
_cell.length_c   1.000
_cell.angle_alpha   90.00
_cell.angle_beta   90.00
_cell.angle_gamma   90.00
#
_symmetry.space_group_name_H-M   'P 1'
#
loop_
_entity.id
_entity.type
_entity.pdbx_description
1 polymer ?
#
loop_
_entity_poly.entity_id
_entity_poly.type
_entity_poly.pdbx_seq_one_letter_code
_entity_poly.pdbx_strand_id
1 'polypeptide(L)'
;MKIIDITGPVHEGMWDFGFPDGQFKLKQLNYEFLGEEYLHEGFEGMVGSTGTFIETGAACLGYEKSISTDKIPLRKLVNVDACVLQVPFEKLKEKDDRKYISLEDI
;
A
#
# COMPACT_ATOMS: atom_id res chain seq x y z
N MET A 1 7.58 10.62 21.53
CA MET A 1 7.20 10.84 20.11
C MET A 1 5.87 10.16 19.88
N LYS A 2 4.89 10.84 19.28
CA LYS A 2 3.62 10.20 18.89
C LYS A 2 3.83 9.53 17.53
N ILE A 3 3.39 8.29 17.40
CA ILE A 3 3.44 7.54 16.14
C ILE A 3 1.99 7.46 15.63
N ILE A 4 1.79 7.73 14.34
CA ILE A 4 0.52 7.59 13.66
C ILE A 4 0.70 6.45 12.65
N ASP A 5 -0.16 5.45 12.74
CA ASP A 5 -0.23 4.40 11.73
C ASP A 5 -1.09 4.90 10.56
N ILE A 6 -0.51 4.85 9.36
CA ILE A 6 -1.18 5.23 8.10
C ILE A 6 -1.47 4.01 7.22
N THR A 7 -1.27 2.80 7.76
CA THR A 7 -1.49 1.54 7.04
C THR A 7 -2.92 1.05 7.21
N GLY A 8 -3.46 0.46 6.14
CA GLY A 8 -4.69 -0.31 6.19
C GLY A 8 -4.40 -1.79 6.51
N PRO A 9 -5.34 -2.50 7.15
CA PRO A 9 -5.18 -3.93 7.40
C PRO A 9 -5.15 -4.71 6.08
N VAL A 10 -4.34 -5.76 6.03
CA VAL A 10 -4.34 -6.74 4.94
C VAL A 10 -5.21 -7.92 5.37
N HIS A 11 -6.26 -8.19 4.60
CA HIS A 11 -7.20 -9.27 4.90
C HIS A 11 -7.83 -9.81 3.63
N GLU A 12 -8.38 -11.02 3.71
CA GLU A 12 -9.13 -11.60 2.59
C GLU A 12 -10.34 -10.72 2.23
N GLY A 13 -10.60 -10.58 0.93
CA GLY A 13 -11.72 -9.76 0.42
C GLY A 13 -11.49 -8.25 0.50
N MET A 14 -10.28 -7.79 0.83
CA MET A 14 -9.91 -6.39 0.66
C MET A 14 -9.95 -5.99 -0.83
N TRP A 15 -10.07 -4.69 -1.09
CA TRP A 15 -10.01 -4.16 -2.45
C TRP A 15 -8.66 -4.45 -3.11
N ASP A 16 -8.68 -4.80 -4.39
CA ASP A 16 -7.49 -5.01 -5.21
C ASP A 16 -7.63 -4.34 -6.59
N PHE A 17 -6.54 -4.35 -7.35
CA PHE A 17 -6.50 -3.84 -8.73
C PHE A 17 -6.94 -4.88 -9.78
N GLY A 18 -7.43 -6.06 -9.37
CA GLY A 18 -7.87 -7.12 -10.26
C GLY A 18 -6.75 -7.90 -10.96
N PHE A 19 -5.55 -7.97 -10.37
CA PHE A 19 -4.45 -8.77 -10.94
C PHE A 19 -4.79 -10.28 -10.89
N PRO A 20 -4.52 -11.06 -11.96
CA PRO A 20 -4.63 -12.51 -11.92
C PRO A 20 -3.79 -13.06 -10.75
N ASP A 21 -4.41 -13.89 -9.92
CA ASP A 21 -3.81 -14.48 -8.70
C ASP A 21 -3.30 -13.47 -7.65
N GLY A 22 -3.66 -12.18 -7.76
CA GLY A 22 -3.27 -11.10 -6.83
C GLY A 22 -4.21 -10.88 -5.66
N GLN A 23 -5.16 -11.80 -5.44
CA GLN A 23 -6.10 -11.75 -4.32
C GLN A 23 -5.44 -12.32 -3.08
N PHE A 24 -5.25 -11.47 -2.06
CA PHE A 24 -4.68 -11.90 -0.79
C PHE A 24 -5.54 -12.98 -0.13
N LYS A 25 -4.89 -14.08 0.26
CA LYS A 25 -5.49 -15.18 1.02
C LYS A 25 -4.64 -15.54 2.22
N LEU A 26 -5.28 -15.66 3.38
CA LEU A 26 -4.67 -16.03 4.64
C LEU A 26 -4.87 -17.53 4.87
N LYS A 27 -3.80 -18.24 5.20
CA LYS A 27 -3.81 -19.67 5.51
C LYS A 27 -3.37 -19.86 6.94
N GLN A 28 -4.22 -20.44 7.77
CA GLN A 28 -3.83 -20.86 9.12
C GLN A 28 -3.09 -22.20 9.05
N LEU A 29 -1.96 -22.27 9.74
CA LEU A 29 -1.05 -23.42 9.83
C LEU A 29 -0.85 -23.78 11.30
N ASN A 30 -1.94 -23.90 12.04
CA ASN A 30 -1.89 -24.16 13.47
C ASN A 30 -1.57 -25.64 13.75
N TYR A 31 -0.67 -25.91 14.70
CA TYR A 31 -0.29 -27.27 15.08
C TYR A 31 0.17 -27.35 16.53
N GLU A 32 0.13 -28.55 17.10
CA GLU A 32 0.68 -28.83 18.44
C GLU A 32 2.14 -29.30 18.31
N PHE A 33 3.02 -28.76 19.15
CA PHE A 33 4.41 -29.21 19.24
C PHE A 33 4.88 -29.20 20.70
N LEU A 34 5.38 -30.34 21.18
CA LEU A 34 5.81 -30.53 22.58
C LEU A 34 4.72 -30.20 23.62
N GLY A 35 3.46 -30.46 23.31
CA GLY A 35 2.33 -30.22 24.22
C GLY A 35 1.82 -28.78 24.26
N GLU A 36 2.34 -27.91 23.39
CA GLU A 36 1.92 -26.51 23.28
C GLU A 36 1.27 -26.26 21.90
N GLU A 37 0.22 -25.43 21.86
CA GLU A 37 -0.41 -25.00 20.61
C GLU A 37 0.39 -23.86 19.96
N TYR A 38 0.76 -24.04 18.70
CA TYR A 38 1.39 -23.02 17.87
C TYR A 38 0.39 -22.49 16.85
N LEU A 39 0.28 -21.17 16.77
CA LEU A 39 -0.53 -20.46 15.78
C LEU A 39 0.38 -19.86 14.72
N HIS A 40 0.35 -20.40 13.51
CA HIS A 40 1.11 -19.87 12.37
C HIS A 40 0.15 -19.43 11.27
N GLU A 41 0.52 -18.36 10.58
CA GLU A 41 -0.22 -17.88 9.41
C GLU A 41 0.73 -17.81 8.21
N GLY A 42 0.35 -18.49 7.14
CA GLY A 42 0.90 -18.28 5.80
C GLY A 42 -0.06 -17.42 4.98
N PHE A 43 0.41 -16.87 3.88
CA PHE A 43 -0.45 -16.15 2.94
C PHE A 43 -0.02 -16.39 1.50
N GLU A 44 -0.97 -16.21 0.58
CA GLU A 44 -0.74 -16.24 -0.86
C GLU A 44 -1.44 -15.05 -1.53
N GLY A 45 -1.09 -14.79 -2.79
CA GLY A 45 -1.68 -13.72 -3.60
C GLY A 45 -1.27 -12.30 -3.20
N MET A 46 -0.30 -12.14 -2.31
CA MET A 46 0.31 -10.83 -2.05
C MET A 46 1.18 -10.42 -3.23
N VAL A 47 0.87 -9.26 -3.82
CA VAL A 47 1.62 -8.65 -4.93
C VAL A 47 2.10 -7.26 -4.54
N GLY A 48 2.91 -6.62 -5.39
CA GLY A 48 3.51 -5.31 -5.10
C GLY A 48 2.52 -4.16 -4.87
N SER A 49 1.25 -4.36 -5.22
CA SER A 49 0.14 -3.39 -5.09
C SER A 49 -0.98 -3.85 -4.15
N THR A 50 -0.72 -4.83 -3.28
CA THR A 50 -1.68 -5.26 -2.24
C THR A 50 -1.67 -4.28 -1.06
N GLY A 51 -2.84 -3.75 -0.69
CA GLY A 51 -3.04 -2.94 0.53
C GLY A 51 -2.40 -1.55 0.51
N THR A 52 -1.79 -1.13 1.62
CA THR A 52 -0.97 0.08 1.66
C THR A 52 0.43 -0.27 1.17
N PHE A 53 0.82 0.23 -0.01
CA PHE A 53 2.08 -0.13 -0.66
C PHE A 53 2.90 1.11 -1.06
N ILE A 54 4.15 0.87 -1.46
CA ILE A 54 5.05 1.87 -2.03
C ILE A 54 5.17 1.61 -3.53
N GLU A 55 4.94 2.63 -4.34
CA GLU A 55 5.13 2.57 -5.78
C GLU A 55 6.46 3.19 -6.18
N THR A 56 7.11 2.59 -7.18
CA THR A 56 8.32 3.15 -7.80
C THR A 56 7.98 3.72 -9.17
N GLY A 57 8.90 4.50 -9.75
CA GLY A 57 8.74 5.00 -11.12
C GLY A 57 8.59 3.89 -12.18
N ALA A 58 8.84 2.62 -11.84
CA ALA A 58 8.75 1.49 -12.76
C ALA A 58 7.33 1.33 -13.34
N ALA A 59 6.30 1.67 -12.56
CA ALA A 59 4.90 1.60 -12.99
C ALA A 59 4.59 2.52 -14.18
N CYS A 60 5.31 3.64 -14.30
CA CYS A 60 5.14 4.60 -15.39
C CYS A 60 6.26 4.52 -16.44
N LEU A 61 7.51 4.39 -16.00
CA LEU A 61 8.70 4.52 -16.85
C LEU A 61 9.25 3.16 -17.35
N GLY A 62 8.75 2.05 -16.79
CA GLY A 62 9.29 0.71 -17.02
C GLY A 62 10.50 0.38 -16.12
N TYR A 63 10.76 -0.92 -15.95
CA TYR A 63 11.81 -1.41 -15.04
C TYR A 63 13.23 -0.94 -15.40
N GLU A 64 13.55 -0.82 -16.69
CA GLU A 64 14.89 -0.41 -17.13
C GLU A 64 15.23 1.04 -16.74
N LYS A 65 14.21 1.90 -16.59
CA LYS A 65 14.36 3.32 -16.29
C LYS A 65 14.04 3.64 -14.84
N SER A 66 13.90 2.63 -13.98
CA SER A 66 13.53 2.81 -12.59
C SER A 66 14.44 2.04 -11.64
N ILE A 67 14.31 2.40 -10.36
CA ILE A 67 15.03 1.76 -9.27
C ILE A 67 14.07 0.76 -8.64
N SER A 68 14.51 -0.49 -8.52
CA SER A 68 13.77 -1.52 -7.79
C SER A 68 13.66 -1.16 -6.31
N THR A 69 12.57 -1.55 -5.64
CA THR A 69 12.27 -1.17 -4.25
C THR A 69 13.39 -1.52 -3.29
N ASP A 70 14.04 -2.68 -3.46
CA ASP A 70 15.18 -3.14 -2.65
C ASP A 70 16.45 -2.27 -2.79
N LYS A 71 16.51 -1.44 -3.84
CA LYS A 71 17.65 -0.55 -4.13
C LYS A 71 17.40 0.88 -3.69
N ILE A 72 16.23 1.21 -3.13
CA ILE A 72 15.95 2.55 -2.62
C ILE A 72 16.82 2.80 -1.39
N PRO A 73 17.65 3.87 -1.37
CA PRO A 73 18.45 4.19 -0.19
C PRO A 73 17.55 4.48 1.02
N LEU A 74 17.82 3.90 2.18
CA LEU A 74 17.00 4.07 3.39
C LEU A 74 16.72 5.54 3.75
N ARG A 75 17.69 6.44 3.54
CA ARG A 75 17.53 7.90 3.75
C ARG A 75 16.41 8.55 2.91
N LYS A 76 15.90 7.85 1.90
CA LYS A 76 14.76 8.27 1.07
C LYS A 76 13.41 7.73 1.58
N LEU A 77 13.43 6.85 2.58
CA LEU A 77 12.25 6.22 3.18
C LEU A 77 11.98 6.67 4.62
N VAL A 78 13.01 7.18 5.31
CA VAL A 78 12.91 7.62 6.71
C VAL A 78 13.19 9.10 6.85
N ASN A 79 12.53 9.75 7.81
CA ASN A 79 12.67 11.19 8.10
C ASN A 79 12.49 12.06 6.84
N VAL A 80 11.54 11.66 5.99
CA VAL A 80 11.15 12.44 4.82
C VAL A 80 10.16 13.49 5.28
N ASP A 81 10.43 14.76 4.98
CA ASP A 81 9.50 15.84 5.25
C ASP A 81 8.19 15.59 4.50
N ALA A 82 7.08 15.61 5.23
CA ALA A 82 5.75 15.38 4.70
C ALA A 82 4.79 16.45 5.21
N CYS A 83 3.81 16.80 4.38
CA CYS A 83 2.72 17.69 4.75
C CYS A 83 1.37 17.02 4.45
N VAL A 84 0.34 17.42 5.21
CA VAL A 84 -1.04 17.00 4.96
C VAL A 84 -1.77 18.17 4.34
N LEU A 85 -2.11 18.05 3.06
CA LEU A 85 -2.94 19.02 2.36
C LEU A 85 -4.41 18.73 2.64
N GLN A 86 -5.08 19.60 3.38
CA GLN A 86 -6.50 19.50 3.66
C GLN A 86 -7.30 20.27 2.62
N VAL A 87 -7.73 19.59 1.56
CA VAL A 87 -8.50 20.21 0.47
C VAL A 87 -10.00 19.94 0.68
N PRO A 88 -10.84 20.97 0.87
CA PRO A 88 -12.26 20.77 1.11
C PRO A 88 -12.98 20.22 -0.13
N PHE A 89 -13.53 19.00 -0.03
CA PHE A 89 -14.17 18.30 -1.15
C PHE A 89 -15.30 19.13 -1.82
N GLU A 90 -16.04 19.93 -1.06
CA GLU A 90 -17.13 20.75 -1.60
C GLU A 90 -16.68 21.96 -2.41
N LYS A 91 -15.39 22.29 -2.37
CA LYS A 91 -14.82 23.41 -3.14
C LYS A 91 -14.14 22.95 -4.42
N LEU A 92 -13.98 21.64 -4.62
CA LEU A 92 -13.31 21.09 -5.79
C LEU A 92 -14.15 21.33 -7.05
N LYS A 93 -13.46 21.73 -8.12
CA LYS A 93 -14.04 21.78 -9.47
C LYS A 93 -14.36 20.36 -9.95
N GLU A 94 -15.30 20.25 -10.88
CA GLU A 94 -15.72 18.98 -11.48
C GLU A 94 -15.38 18.94 -12.97
N LYS A 95 -14.96 17.76 -13.44
CA LYS A 95 -14.75 17.45 -14.86
C LYS A 95 -15.06 15.97 -15.08
N ASP A 96 -15.80 15.65 -16.14
CA ASP A 96 -16.18 14.27 -16.49
C ASP A 96 -16.83 13.52 -15.31
N ASP A 97 -17.77 14.20 -14.61
CA ASP A 97 -18.48 13.72 -13.42
C ASP A 97 -17.57 13.34 -12.23
N ARG A 98 -16.35 13.91 -12.18
CA ARG A 98 -15.37 13.67 -11.12
C ARG A 98 -14.80 14.97 -10.59
N LYS A 99 -14.82 15.13 -9.27
CA LYS A 99 -14.10 16.21 -8.59
C LYS A 99 -12.60 15.99 -8.68
N TYR A 100 -11.84 17.06 -8.94
CA TYR A 100 -10.38 16.99 -9.11
C TYR A 100 -9.66 18.05 -8.28
N ILE A 101 -8.41 17.77 -7.93
CA ILE A 101 -7.48 18.70 -7.27
C ILE A 101 -6.59 19.33 -8.36
N SER A 102 -6.34 20.62 -8.24
CA SER A 102 -5.54 21.43 -9.15
C SER A 102 -4.49 22.25 -8.40
N LEU A 103 -3.62 22.96 -9.14
CA LEU A 103 -2.66 23.90 -8.54
C LEU A 103 -3.32 25.08 -7.83
N GLU A 104 -4.58 25.39 -8.11
CA GLU A 104 -5.32 26.46 -7.41
C GLU A 104 -5.79 26.03 -6.01
N ASP A 105 -5.74 24.72 -5.71
CA ASP A 105 -6.20 24.14 -4.44
C ASP A 105 -5.07 23.92 -3.41
N ILE A 106 -3.81 24.17 -3.81
CA ILE A 106 -2.57 23.93 -3.06
C ILE A 106 -1.93 25.26 -2.68
#